data_AF-A0AAW0LLU0-F1
#
_entry.id   AF-A0AAW0LLU0-F1
#
_cell.length_a   1.000
_cell.length_b   1.000
_cell.length_c   1.000
_cell.angle_alpha   90.00
_cell.angle_beta   90.00
_cell.angle_gamma   90.00
#
_symmetry.space_group_name_H-M   'P 1'
#
loop_
_entity.id
_entity.type
_entity.pdbx_description
1 polymer ?
#
loop_
_entity_poly.entity_id
_entity_poly.type
_entity_poly.pdbx_seq_one_letter_code
_entity_poly.pdbx_strand_id
1 'polypeptide(L)'
;MTVSGCTNLTNIVLPNMLRTLRNLKELKIYDCDSLEEVVFPNLEELEIKGMDSMKLIWSNQLISDCFGKLETMTVSSCTNLTNIVLPNMLRMLWNLKELKIYDCDSLEEVFEIQGTNNVEESRDIAAAELMSLTLRNLEKVKHVWSMDPQGIITFVKLDVIEISGCSSLRSVFPTSVTKALMQLEKLRIINCATVEEIVAKEEGIETTTLFVFPQLTRLTLLNFLELRSFYPGKHILKWPLLNHLLITSCDKLKIFGSTKLSEQETNGLGHHANLIQQPLFFIEKFLELLTMGAINNFI
;
A
#
# COMPACT_ATOMS: atom_id res chain seq x y z
N MET A 1 22.32 14.90 7.15
CA MET A 1 23.33 15.15 6.09
C MET A 1 22.59 15.28 4.77
N THR A 2 22.98 16.20 3.90
CA THR A 2 22.39 16.33 2.56
C THR A 2 23.47 16.13 1.52
N VAL A 3 23.19 15.30 0.52
CA VAL A 3 24.05 15.01 -0.62
C VAL A 3 23.26 15.34 -1.88
N SER A 4 23.86 16.07 -2.83
CA SER A 4 23.18 16.51 -4.04
C SER A 4 24.08 16.49 -5.28
N GLY A 5 23.53 16.20 -6.46
CA GLY A 5 24.25 16.35 -7.74
C GLY A 5 25.35 15.32 -7.95
N CYS A 6 25.12 14.07 -7.53
CA CYS A 6 26.11 13.01 -7.55
C CYS A 6 26.30 12.41 -8.95
N THR A 7 27.11 13.03 -9.80
CA THR A 7 27.47 12.44 -11.10
C THR A 7 28.68 11.50 -10.90
N ASN A 8 28.46 10.18 -10.90
CA ASN A 8 29.47 9.12 -10.68
C ASN A 8 30.10 9.05 -9.27
N LEU A 9 29.29 8.92 -8.22
CA LEU A 9 29.81 8.55 -6.89
C LEU A 9 30.09 7.03 -6.80
N THR A 10 31.09 6.54 -7.54
CA THR A 10 31.69 5.21 -7.30
C THR A 10 32.51 5.17 -6.00
N ASN A 11 32.64 6.31 -5.30
CA ASN A 11 33.41 6.43 -4.06
C ASN A 11 32.77 7.43 -3.07
N ILE A 12 31.57 7.15 -2.54
CA ILE A 12 31.30 7.52 -1.13
C ILE A 12 31.87 6.43 -0.19
N VAL A 13 32.97 5.79 -0.60
CA VAL A 13 33.87 5.13 0.32
C VAL A 13 35.06 6.05 0.49
N LEU A 14 34.95 7.03 1.41
CA LEU A 14 36.12 7.50 2.13
C LEU A 14 36.25 6.56 3.32
N PRO A 15 37.18 5.57 3.32
CA PRO A 15 37.27 4.54 4.37
C PRO A 15 37.41 5.14 5.78
N ASN A 16 37.91 6.37 5.88
CA ASN A 16 38.06 7.09 7.14
C ASN A 16 36.81 7.89 7.58
N MET A 17 35.81 8.09 6.71
CA MET A 17 34.53 8.75 7.04
C MET A 17 33.41 7.75 7.42
N LEU A 18 33.58 6.45 7.13
CA LEU A 18 32.61 5.41 7.51
C LEU A 18 32.45 5.29 9.04
N ARG A 19 33.46 5.66 9.82
CA ARG A 19 33.35 5.73 11.29
C ARG A 19 32.49 6.91 11.76
N THR A 20 32.54 8.04 11.06
CA THR A 20 31.77 9.26 11.38
C THR A 20 30.32 9.19 10.91
N LEU A 21 30.03 8.43 9.84
CA LEU A 21 28.66 8.26 9.32
C LEU A 21 27.82 7.23 10.08
N ARG A 22 28.44 6.37 10.90
CA ARG A 22 27.69 5.43 11.76
C ARG A 22 26.72 6.12 12.71
N ASN A 23 26.97 7.38 13.08
CA ASN A 23 26.08 8.13 13.98
C ASN A 23 25.07 9.00 13.23
N LEU A 24 25.02 8.91 11.91
CA LEU A 24 24.10 9.69 11.09
C LEU A 24 22.67 9.16 11.29
N LYS A 25 21.77 10.03 11.75
CA LYS A 25 20.36 9.72 11.94
C LYS A 25 19.49 10.11 10.74
N GLU A 26 19.85 11.20 10.05
CA GLU A 26 19.08 11.74 8.93
C GLU A 26 19.97 11.93 7.70
N LEU A 27 19.50 11.44 6.55
CA LEU A 27 20.18 11.53 5.26
C LEU A 27 19.21 11.98 4.18
N LYS A 28 19.62 12.95 3.37
CA LYS A 28 18.88 13.46 2.21
C LYS A 28 19.74 13.33 0.97
N ILE A 29 19.21 12.73 -0.08
CA ILE A 29 19.93 12.43 -1.33
C ILE A 29 19.12 13.00 -2.49
N TYR A 30 19.69 13.98 -3.19
CA TYR A 30 19.02 14.73 -4.25
C TYR A 30 19.78 14.63 -5.58
N ASP A 31 19.08 14.35 -6.68
CA ASP A 31 19.65 14.46 -8.04
C ASP A 31 20.98 13.67 -8.19
N CYS A 32 20.99 12.43 -7.71
CA CYS A 32 22.16 11.55 -7.69
C CYS A 32 21.98 10.37 -8.66
N ASP A 33 23.07 9.99 -9.34
CA ASP A 33 23.04 9.00 -10.42
C ASP A 33 23.44 7.58 -9.99
N SER A 34 24.00 7.41 -8.78
CA SER A 34 24.37 6.12 -8.21
C SER A 34 24.48 6.16 -6.67
N LEU A 35 24.15 5.04 -6.02
CA LEU A 35 24.39 4.76 -4.59
C LEU A 35 25.09 3.39 -4.47
N GLU A 36 26.42 3.38 -4.59
CA GLU A 36 27.22 2.17 -4.41
C GLU A 36 27.74 2.07 -2.96
N GLU A 37 27.52 0.90 -2.33
CA GLU A 37 28.19 0.42 -1.11
C GLU A 37 28.16 1.34 0.13
N VAL A 38 27.02 1.97 0.44
CA VAL A 38 26.90 2.83 1.64
C VAL A 38 26.10 2.15 2.77
N VAL A 39 26.70 2.08 3.96
CA VAL A 39 26.12 1.44 5.15
C VAL A 39 25.81 2.50 6.21
N PHE A 40 24.54 2.66 6.60
CA PHE A 40 24.09 3.64 7.61
C PHE A 40 23.29 2.96 8.73
N PRO A 41 23.94 2.17 9.61
CA PRO A 41 23.25 1.25 10.51
C PRO A 41 22.42 1.93 11.60
N ASN A 42 22.67 3.23 11.89
CA ASN A 42 21.88 4.02 12.83
C ASN A 42 21.02 5.11 12.15
N LEU A 43 20.85 5.04 10.82
CA LEU A 43 19.96 5.95 10.12
C LEU A 43 18.52 5.70 10.57
N GLU A 44 17.83 6.76 10.95
CA GLU A 44 16.44 6.77 11.39
C GLU A 44 15.54 7.37 10.30
N GLU A 45 16.06 8.33 9.52
CA GLU A 45 15.32 9.04 8.47
C GLU A 45 16.11 9.11 7.16
N LEU A 46 15.44 8.77 6.05
CA LEU A 46 15.98 8.86 4.70
C LEU A 46 15.03 9.59 3.76
N GLU A 47 15.55 10.63 3.09
CA GLU A 47 14.85 11.32 2.01
C GLU A 47 15.62 11.15 0.70
N ILE A 48 14.92 10.74 -0.35
CA ILE A 48 15.45 10.55 -1.68
C ILE A 48 14.61 11.38 -2.65
N LYS A 49 15.27 12.18 -3.49
CA LYS A 49 14.58 13.01 -4.47
C LYS A 49 15.32 13.10 -5.79
N GLY A 50 14.60 13.14 -6.91
CA GLY A 50 15.20 13.50 -8.20
C GLY A 50 16.19 12.48 -8.76
N MET A 51 16.12 11.21 -8.36
CA MET A 51 17.03 10.16 -8.83
C MET A 51 16.63 9.64 -10.23
N ASP A 52 16.46 10.56 -11.18
CA ASP A 52 15.91 10.26 -12.51
C ASP A 52 16.85 9.40 -13.35
N SER A 53 18.14 9.32 -13.05
CA SER A 53 19.06 8.43 -13.77
C SER A 53 18.96 6.96 -13.32
N MET A 54 18.26 6.68 -12.22
CA MET A 54 18.25 5.36 -11.58
C MET A 54 16.94 4.62 -11.81
N LYS A 55 17.06 3.29 -11.97
CA LYS A 55 15.91 2.36 -12.01
C LYS A 55 15.59 1.75 -10.64
N LEU A 56 16.62 1.58 -9.82
CA LEU A 56 16.54 1.02 -8.47
C LEU A 56 17.34 1.92 -7.53
N ILE A 57 16.84 2.14 -6.32
CA ILE A 57 17.57 2.86 -5.27
C ILE A 57 18.71 1.98 -4.71
N TRP A 58 18.45 0.67 -4.61
CA TRP A 58 19.30 -0.30 -3.93
C TRP A 58 19.92 -1.27 -4.92
N SER A 59 21.16 -1.67 -4.68
CA SER A 59 21.77 -2.78 -5.42
C SER A 59 21.32 -4.13 -4.83
N ASN A 60 21.23 -5.16 -5.68
CA ASN A 60 20.83 -6.51 -5.27
C ASN A 60 21.88 -7.20 -4.36
N GLN A 61 23.02 -6.57 -4.11
CA GLN A 61 24.16 -7.12 -3.35
C GLN A 61 24.34 -6.51 -1.95
N LEU A 62 23.37 -5.72 -1.44
CA LEU A 62 23.51 -5.11 -0.13
C LEU A 62 23.68 -6.17 0.99
N ILE A 63 24.71 -5.96 1.80
CA ILE A 63 25.05 -6.74 2.99
C ILE A 63 24.02 -6.44 4.10
N SER A 64 23.73 -7.44 4.95
CA SER A 64 22.78 -7.34 6.06
C SER A 64 23.04 -6.12 6.97
N ASP A 65 21.95 -5.56 7.54
CA ASP A 65 21.93 -4.54 8.59
C ASP A 65 22.26 -3.08 8.22
N CYS A 66 22.31 -2.70 6.93
CA CYS A 66 22.65 -1.32 6.54
C CYS A 66 21.64 -0.25 7.00
N PHE A 67 20.37 -0.61 7.26
CA PHE A 67 19.29 0.31 7.65
C PHE A 67 18.51 -0.20 8.86
N GLY A 68 19.16 -0.95 9.75
CA GLY A 68 18.50 -1.64 10.86
C GLY A 68 17.78 -0.75 11.87
N LYS A 69 17.86 0.58 11.78
CA LYS A 69 17.10 1.54 12.61
C LYS A 69 16.23 2.50 11.81
N LEU A 70 16.11 2.32 10.50
CA LEU A 70 15.39 3.25 9.65
C LEU A 70 13.90 3.19 9.97
N GLU A 71 13.34 4.31 10.42
CA GLU A 71 11.94 4.43 10.82
C GLU A 71 11.13 5.18 9.76
N THR A 72 11.72 6.14 9.06
CA THR A 72 11.03 6.95 8.05
C THR A 72 11.79 7.00 6.74
N MET A 73 11.09 6.73 5.64
CA MET A 73 11.61 6.86 4.28
C MET A 73 10.66 7.68 3.41
N THR A 74 11.20 8.70 2.75
CA THR A 74 10.49 9.49 1.74
C THR A 74 11.23 9.40 0.41
N VAL A 75 10.52 9.04 -0.66
CA VAL A 75 11.03 9.05 -2.04
C VAL A 75 10.14 9.97 -2.87
N SER A 76 10.73 10.93 -3.59
CA SER A 76 9.94 11.91 -4.35
C SER A 76 10.55 12.29 -5.69
N SER A 77 9.73 12.53 -6.71
CA SER A 77 10.19 13.06 -8.01
C SER A 77 11.29 12.19 -8.63
N CYS A 78 11.20 10.86 -8.54
CA CYS A 78 12.15 9.93 -9.14
C CYS A 78 11.49 9.20 -10.33
N THR A 79 11.57 9.81 -11.51
CA THR A 79 10.71 9.50 -12.66
C THR A 79 11.02 8.18 -13.36
N ASN A 80 12.23 7.63 -13.21
CA ASN A 80 12.66 6.37 -13.83
C ASN A 80 12.78 5.18 -12.86
N LEU A 81 12.52 5.38 -11.56
CA LEU A 81 12.51 4.29 -10.59
C LEU A 81 11.33 3.34 -10.88
N THR A 82 11.63 2.05 -11.00
CA THR A 82 10.60 1.03 -11.29
C THR A 82 10.15 0.26 -10.07
N ASN A 83 10.99 0.22 -9.01
CA ASN A 83 10.74 -0.47 -7.75
C ASN A 83 11.38 0.32 -6.59
N ILE A 84 10.76 0.24 -5.41
CA ILE A 84 11.29 0.85 -4.18
C ILE A 84 11.69 -0.22 -3.17
N VAL A 85 10.76 -1.10 -2.80
CA VAL A 85 10.98 -2.13 -1.79
C VAL A 85 11.13 -3.49 -2.47
N LEU A 86 12.38 -3.89 -2.70
CA LEU A 86 12.74 -5.21 -3.22
C LEU A 86 12.66 -6.29 -2.13
N PRO A 87 12.56 -7.58 -2.48
CA PRO A 87 12.40 -8.66 -1.49
C PRO A 87 13.54 -8.75 -0.47
N ASN A 88 14.78 -8.56 -0.92
CA ASN A 88 15.96 -8.51 -0.06
C ASN A 88 15.96 -7.29 0.89
N MET A 89 15.27 -6.21 0.51
CA MET A 89 15.16 -4.97 1.30
C MET A 89 14.10 -5.06 2.40
N LEU A 90 13.11 -5.95 2.27
CA LEU A 90 12.06 -6.12 3.29
C LEU A 90 12.63 -6.49 4.67
N ARG A 91 13.70 -7.29 4.71
CA ARG A 91 14.42 -7.62 5.95
C ARG A 91 15.15 -6.41 6.54
N MET A 92 15.63 -5.48 5.69
CA MET A 92 16.40 -4.32 6.12
C MET A 92 15.51 -3.17 6.60
N LEU A 93 14.33 -3.03 5.99
CA LEU A 93 13.34 -2.01 6.30
C LEU A 93 12.33 -2.52 7.35
N TRP A 94 12.68 -3.55 8.12
CA TRP A 94 11.75 -4.16 9.08
C TRP A 94 11.28 -3.19 10.17
N ASN A 95 12.13 -2.22 10.56
CA ASN A 95 11.82 -1.15 11.52
C ASN A 95 11.14 0.09 10.90
N LEU A 96 10.89 0.08 9.58
CA LEU A 96 10.29 1.21 8.89
C LEU A 96 8.85 1.37 9.36
N LYS A 97 8.56 2.51 9.98
CA LYS A 97 7.23 2.89 10.48
C LYS A 97 6.47 3.75 9.47
N GLU A 98 7.17 4.54 8.67
CA GLU A 98 6.55 5.45 7.70
C GLU A 98 7.24 5.38 6.34
N LEU A 99 6.43 5.11 5.30
CA LEU A 99 6.85 5.14 3.91
C LEU A 99 6.01 6.15 3.11
N LYS A 100 6.69 7.11 2.49
CA LYS A 100 6.11 8.16 1.67
C LYS A 100 6.70 8.14 0.28
N ILE A 101 5.86 8.04 -0.75
CA ILE A 101 6.29 8.04 -2.16
C ILE A 101 5.45 9.04 -2.95
N TYR A 102 6.12 9.96 -3.65
CA TYR A 102 5.50 11.07 -4.37
C TYR A 102 6.06 11.21 -5.78
N ASP A 103 5.20 11.39 -6.78
CA ASP A 103 5.62 11.84 -8.13
C ASP A 103 6.73 10.93 -8.75
N CYS A 104 6.59 9.60 -8.62
CA CYS A 104 7.50 8.61 -9.21
C CYS A 104 6.81 7.89 -10.37
N ASP A 105 6.83 8.51 -11.55
CA ASP A 105 5.95 8.15 -12.67
C ASP A 105 6.19 6.75 -13.27
N SER A 106 7.43 6.24 -13.22
CA SER A 106 7.74 4.90 -13.75
C SER A 106 7.60 3.76 -12.75
N LEU A 107 7.24 4.06 -11.50
CA LEU A 107 7.09 3.04 -10.46
C LEU A 107 5.93 2.11 -10.84
N GLU A 108 6.19 0.80 -10.90
CA GLU A 108 5.15 -0.19 -11.25
C GLU A 108 4.55 -0.82 -10.00
N GLU A 109 5.39 -1.04 -8.98
CA GLU A 109 5.06 -1.74 -7.75
C GLU A 109 5.82 -1.11 -6.57
N VAL A 110 5.17 -0.98 -5.41
CA VAL A 110 5.83 -0.42 -4.21
C VAL A 110 6.59 -1.51 -3.47
N PHE A 111 5.90 -2.61 -3.18
CA PHE A 111 6.43 -3.79 -2.49
C PHE A 111 6.52 -4.96 -3.46
N GLU A 112 7.74 -5.34 -3.83
CA GLU A 112 8.00 -6.57 -4.56
C GLU A 112 8.09 -7.74 -3.57
N ILE A 113 7.16 -8.68 -3.70
CA ILE A 113 7.04 -9.87 -2.88
C ILE A 113 7.50 -11.10 -3.68
N GLN A 114 8.30 -11.98 -3.08
CA GLN A 114 8.67 -13.26 -3.70
C GLN A 114 7.60 -14.32 -3.48
N GLY A 115 7.18 -14.98 -4.56
CA GLY A 115 6.31 -16.16 -4.50
C GLY A 115 7.04 -17.39 -3.94
N THR A 116 6.31 -18.24 -3.22
CA THR A 116 6.83 -19.46 -2.59
C THR A 116 7.13 -20.56 -3.62
N ASN A 117 8.18 -20.41 -4.42
CA ASN A 117 8.71 -21.53 -5.21
C ASN A 117 9.91 -22.22 -4.55
N ASN A 118 10.46 -21.65 -3.47
CA ASN A 118 11.57 -22.22 -2.73
C ASN A 118 11.12 -22.52 -1.30
N VAL A 119 10.57 -23.72 -1.12
CA VAL A 119 10.43 -24.37 0.17
C VAL A 119 11.85 -24.65 0.67
N GLU A 120 12.49 -23.70 1.37
CA GLU A 120 13.52 -23.98 2.39
C GLU A 120 14.12 -22.78 3.14
N GLU A 121 13.81 -21.52 2.83
CA GLU A 121 14.32 -20.38 3.63
C GLU A 121 13.26 -19.70 4.51
N SER A 122 13.27 -20.09 5.79
CA SER A 122 12.68 -19.46 6.98
C SER A 122 11.16 -19.24 7.00
N ARG A 123 10.49 -20.08 7.82
CA ARG A 123 9.11 -19.94 8.32
C ARG A 123 8.93 -18.77 9.31
N ASP A 124 9.69 -17.69 9.17
CA ASP A 124 9.47 -16.50 9.98
C ASP A 124 8.49 -15.61 9.24
N ILE A 125 7.25 -15.56 9.72
CA ILE A 125 6.30 -14.51 9.32
C ILE A 125 6.97 -13.18 9.66
N ALA A 126 7.40 -12.44 8.66
CA ALA A 126 7.99 -11.13 8.88
C ALA A 126 6.83 -10.12 9.08
N ALA A 127 6.68 -9.60 10.29
CA ALA A 127 5.80 -8.48 10.54
C ALA A 127 6.56 -7.19 10.22
N ALA A 128 6.12 -6.46 9.19
CA ALA A 128 6.63 -5.12 8.95
C ALA A 128 6.14 -4.19 10.07
N GLU A 129 7.04 -3.34 10.58
CA GLU A 129 6.70 -2.31 11.58
C GLU A 129 5.96 -1.10 10.99
N LEU A 130 5.58 -1.18 9.71
CA LEU A 130 4.98 -0.09 8.96
C LEU A 130 3.63 0.30 9.54
N MET A 131 3.53 1.56 9.97
CA MET A 131 2.33 2.20 10.52
C MET A 131 1.66 3.06 9.47
N SER A 132 2.43 3.88 8.75
CA SER A 132 1.90 4.81 7.75
C SER A 132 2.44 4.54 6.34
N LEU A 133 1.53 4.45 5.39
CA LEU A 133 1.83 4.38 3.96
C LEU A 133 1.16 5.53 3.22
N THR A 134 1.95 6.39 2.60
CA THR A 134 1.46 7.48 1.75
C THR A 134 1.99 7.37 0.34
N LEU A 135 1.10 7.27 -0.63
CA LEU A 135 1.41 7.20 -2.06
C LEU A 135 0.71 8.34 -2.79
N ARG A 136 1.44 9.20 -3.51
CA ARG A 136 0.80 10.26 -4.32
C ARG A 136 1.40 10.36 -5.71
N ASN A 137 0.51 10.58 -6.69
CA ASN A 137 0.86 10.83 -8.09
C ASN A 137 1.81 9.77 -8.66
N LEU A 138 1.38 8.51 -8.60
CA LEU A 138 2.16 7.38 -9.12
C LEU A 138 1.48 6.85 -10.38
N GLU A 139 1.91 7.35 -11.54
CA GLU A 139 1.16 7.15 -12.79
C GLU A 139 1.11 5.69 -13.24
N LYS A 140 2.21 4.93 -13.12
CA LYS A 140 2.30 3.54 -13.61
C LYS A 140 2.06 2.46 -12.55
N VAL A 141 1.86 2.82 -11.28
CA VAL A 141 1.66 1.83 -10.22
C VAL A 141 0.36 1.09 -10.48
N LYS A 142 0.45 -0.21 -10.75
CA LYS A 142 -0.71 -1.09 -11.01
C LYS A 142 -1.20 -1.74 -9.72
N HIS A 143 -0.25 -2.10 -8.87
CA HIS A 143 -0.47 -2.75 -7.59
C HIS A 143 0.49 -2.18 -6.55
N VAL A 144 0.02 -1.98 -5.31
CA VAL A 144 0.89 -1.57 -4.21
C VAL A 144 1.82 -2.72 -3.81
N TRP A 145 1.29 -3.95 -3.80
CA TRP A 145 2.04 -5.19 -3.62
C TRP A 145 2.08 -5.96 -4.94
N SER A 146 3.26 -6.45 -5.35
CA SER A 146 3.43 -7.18 -6.62
C SER A 146 2.60 -8.46 -6.71
N MET A 147 2.36 -9.10 -5.56
CA MET A 147 1.49 -10.26 -5.41
C MET A 147 0.96 -10.35 -3.96
N ASP A 148 0.02 -11.26 -3.72
CA ASP A 148 -0.46 -11.54 -2.36
C ASP A 148 0.66 -12.22 -1.55
N PRO A 149 1.08 -11.66 -0.40
CA PRO A 149 2.14 -12.25 0.42
C PRO A 149 1.71 -13.50 1.17
N GLN A 150 0.44 -13.91 1.15
CA GLN A 150 -0.10 -15.11 1.80
C GLN A 150 0.32 -15.28 3.27
N GLY A 151 0.55 -14.16 3.97
CA GLY A 151 1.02 -14.14 5.35
C GLY A 151 2.53 -14.36 5.56
N ILE A 152 3.34 -14.48 4.50
CA ILE A 152 4.81 -14.47 4.59
C ILE A 152 5.28 -13.14 5.20
N ILE A 153 4.66 -12.06 4.74
CA ILE A 153 4.87 -10.71 5.25
C ILE A 153 3.51 -10.13 5.62
N THR A 154 3.42 -9.58 6.82
CA THR A 154 2.18 -8.97 7.34
C THR A 154 2.41 -7.53 7.75
N PHE A 155 1.38 -6.71 7.56
CA PHE A 155 1.41 -5.28 7.85
C PHE A 155 0.44 -4.96 9.00
N VAL A 156 0.55 -5.72 10.10
CA VAL A 156 -0.41 -5.70 11.22
C VAL A 156 -0.44 -4.37 11.97
N LYS A 157 0.63 -3.57 11.86
CA LYS A 157 0.77 -2.26 12.50
C LYS A 157 0.29 -1.08 11.65
N LEU A 158 -0.11 -1.31 10.39
CA LEU A 158 -0.61 -0.24 9.52
C LEU A 158 -1.85 0.40 10.15
N ASP A 159 -1.74 1.69 10.48
CA ASP A 159 -2.78 2.52 11.07
C ASP A 159 -3.35 3.55 10.07
N VAL A 160 -2.51 4.05 9.15
CA VAL A 160 -2.87 5.10 8.20
C VAL A 160 -2.41 4.74 6.80
N ILE A 161 -3.35 4.74 5.87
CA ILE A 161 -3.07 4.56 4.45
C ILE A 161 -3.69 5.71 3.66
N GLU A 162 -2.85 6.46 2.96
CA GLU A 162 -3.26 7.57 2.09
C GLU A 162 -2.74 7.34 0.67
N ILE A 163 -3.64 7.19 -0.29
CA ILE A 163 -3.32 7.03 -1.71
C ILE A 163 -4.02 8.12 -2.50
N SER A 164 -3.29 8.87 -3.31
CA SER A 164 -3.88 9.95 -4.12
C SER A 164 -3.28 10.06 -5.51
N GLY A 165 -4.12 10.13 -6.56
CA GLY A 165 -3.62 10.40 -7.92
C GLY A 165 -2.82 9.26 -8.55
N CYS A 166 -3.08 8.00 -8.17
CA CYS A 166 -2.44 6.83 -8.77
C CYS A 166 -3.32 6.31 -9.92
N SER A 167 -3.04 6.78 -11.13
CA SER A 167 -3.94 6.65 -12.29
C SER A 167 -3.93 5.30 -13.00
N SER A 168 -2.98 4.41 -12.71
CA SER A 168 -2.97 3.03 -13.25
C SER A 168 -3.33 1.95 -12.22
N LEU A 169 -3.61 2.36 -10.97
CA LEU A 169 -3.86 1.43 -9.88
C LEU A 169 -5.15 0.65 -10.15
N ARG A 170 -5.08 -0.69 -10.15
CA ARG A 170 -6.23 -1.57 -10.41
C ARG A 170 -6.91 -2.04 -9.13
N SER A 171 -6.09 -2.37 -8.14
CA SER A 171 -6.51 -2.79 -6.81
C SER A 171 -5.56 -2.23 -5.76
N VAL A 172 -6.06 -2.02 -4.54
CA VAL A 172 -5.25 -1.43 -3.46
C VAL A 172 -4.57 -2.53 -2.65
N PHE A 173 -5.32 -3.54 -2.22
CA PHE A 173 -4.83 -4.57 -1.31
C PHE A 173 -4.95 -5.98 -1.88
N PRO A 174 -3.98 -6.85 -1.59
CA PRO A 174 -4.21 -8.29 -1.58
C PRO A 174 -5.14 -8.73 -0.45
N THR A 175 -5.69 -9.94 -0.57
CA THR A 175 -6.65 -10.49 0.41
C THR A 175 -5.98 -10.77 1.76
N SER A 176 -4.77 -11.36 1.77
CA SER A 176 -4.10 -11.69 3.04
C SER A 176 -3.67 -10.44 3.81
N VAL A 177 -3.17 -9.42 3.10
CA VAL A 177 -2.81 -8.11 3.69
C VAL A 177 -4.04 -7.52 4.35
N THR A 178 -5.16 -7.44 3.63
CA THR A 178 -6.42 -6.87 4.13
C THR A 178 -6.89 -7.55 5.42
N LYS A 179 -6.83 -8.89 5.48
CA LYS A 179 -7.24 -9.67 6.66
C LYS A 179 -6.35 -9.40 7.89
N ALA A 180 -5.13 -8.90 7.69
CA ALA A 180 -4.18 -8.60 8.74
C ALA A 180 -4.25 -7.15 9.25
N LEU A 181 -5.03 -6.25 8.62
CA LEU A 181 -5.13 -4.82 8.96
C LEU A 181 -5.93 -4.56 10.24
N MET A 182 -5.45 -5.09 11.36
CA MET A 182 -6.14 -5.04 12.66
C MET A 182 -5.98 -3.69 13.38
N GLN A 183 -5.03 -2.85 12.97
CA GLN A 183 -4.76 -1.53 13.58
C GLN A 183 -5.17 -0.35 12.68
N LEU A 184 -5.68 -0.62 11.47
CA LEU A 184 -5.99 0.42 10.50
C LEU A 184 -7.08 1.36 11.04
N GLU A 185 -6.71 2.61 11.31
CA GLU A 185 -7.58 3.67 11.81
C GLU A 185 -8.14 4.53 10.66
N LYS A 186 -7.30 4.80 9.64
CA LYS A 186 -7.64 5.71 8.53
C LYS A 186 -7.26 5.13 7.18
N LEU A 187 -8.25 5.01 6.30
CA LEU A 187 -8.08 4.68 4.89
C LEU A 187 -8.60 5.82 4.01
N ARG A 188 -7.71 6.44 3.25
CA ARG A 188 -8.04 7.54 2.33
C ARG A 188 -7.49 7.25 0.94
N ILE A 189 -8.37 7.10 -0.04
CA ILE A 189 -8.00 6.85 -1.44
C ILE A 189 -8.74 7.85 -2.33
N ILE A 190 -8.01 8.60 -3.15
CA ILE A 190 -8.55 9.77 -3.85
C ILE A 190 -7.97 9.91 -5.26
N ASN A 191 -8.81 10.24 -6.24
CA ASN A 191 -8.38 10.48 -7.62
C ASN A 191 -7.62 9.27 -8.21
N CYS A 192 -8.06 8.05 -7.92
CA CYS A 192 -7.50 6.82 -8.47
C CYS A 192 -8.50 6.23 -9.47
N ALA A 193 -8.56 6.82 -10.66
CA ALA A 193 -9.67 6.64 -11.60
C ALA A 193 -9.87 5.18 -12.06
N THR A 194 -8.79 4.40 -12.19
CA THR A 194 -8.79 3.03 -12.74
C THR A 194 -9.03 1.93 -11.72
N VAL A 195 -9.09 2.24 -10.42
CA VAL A 195 -9.28 1.20 -9.40
C VAL A 195 -10.67 0.59 -9.59
N GLU A 196 -10.72 -0.70 -9.91
CA GLU A 196 -11.98 -1.44 -10.12
C GLU A 196 -12.51 -2.03 -8.80
N GLU A 197 -11.58 -2.36 -7.90
CA GLU A 197 -11.84 -2.97 -6.59
C GLU A 197 -10.83 -2.54 -5.54
N ILE A 198 -11.25 -2.44 -4.27
CA ILE A 198 -10.32 -2.07 -3.19
C ILE A 198 -9.41 -3.25 -2.84
N VAL A 199 -9.96 -4.46 -2.76
CA VAL A 199 -9.27 -5.70 -2.42
C VAL A 199 -9.33 -6.65 -3.60
N ALA A 200 -8.16 -7.07 -4.08
CA ALA A 200 -8.01 -8.05 -5.13
C ALA A 200 -8.47 -9.43 -4.65
N LYS A 201 -9.19 -10.15 -5.51
CA LYS A 201 -9.58 -11.55 -5.26
C LYS A 201 -8.51 -12.51 -5.73
N GLU A 202 -8.13 -13.42 -4.84
CA GLU A 202 -7.30 -14.57 -5.18
C GLU A 202 -8.13 -15.66 -5.88
N GLU A 203 -7.50 -16.41 -6.78
CA GLU A 203 -8.11 -17.59 -7.40
C GLU A 203 -8.31 -18.69 -6.34
N GLY A 204 -9.54 -19.17 -6.19
CA GLY A 204 -9.86 -20.16 -5.15
C GLY A 204 -11.35 -20.39 -4.93
N ILE A 205 -11.67 -21.26 -3.97
CA ILE A 205 -13.04 -21.72 -3.67
C ILE A 205 -13.92 -20.55 -3.22
N GLU A 206 -15.12 -20.46 -3.79
CA GLU A 206 -16.14 -19.43 -3.54
C GLU A 206 -16.77 -19.52 -2.14
N THR A 207 -15.97 -19.29 -1.10
CA THR A 207 -16.45 -19.13 0.27
C THR A 207 -16.69 -17.66 0.59
N THR A 208 -17.65 -17.40 1.49
CA THR A 208 -17.89 -16.04 1.98
C THR A 208 -16.68 -15.56 2.77
N THR A 209 -15.98 -14.55 2.27
CA THR A 209 -14.79 -13.98 2.91
C THR A 209 -15.19 -12.93 3.94
N LEU A 210 -14.68 -13.05 5.17
CA LEU A 210 -14.91 -12.05 6.22
C LEU A 210 -13.75 -11.06 6.28
N PHE A 211 -14.05 -9.76 6.17
CA PHE A 211 -13.12 -8.68 6.45
C PHE A 211 -13.61 -7.89 7.66
N VAL A 212 -12.75 -7.76 8.67
CA VAL A 212 -13.02 -6.99 9.89
C VAL A 212 -11.94 -5.93 10.03
N PHE A 213 -12.38 -4.68 10.16
CA PHE A 213 -11.52 -3.53 10.39
C PHE A 213 -11.85 -2.97 11.78
N PRO A 214 -11.30 -3.56 12.85
CA PRO A 214 -11.77 -3.31 14.21
C PRO A 214 -11.46 -1.89 14.70
N GLN A 215 -10.45 -1.23 14.15
CA GLN A 215 -10.00 0.11 14.56
C GLN A 215 -10.34 1.22 13.56
N LEU A 216 -10.93 0.89 12.40
CA LEU A 216 -11.13 1.89 11.34
C LEU A 216 -12.19 2.91 11.75
N THR A 217 -11.77 4.14 11.99
CA THR A 217 -12.65 5.27 12.34
C THR A 217 -12.96 6.14 11.13
N ARG A 218 -12.04 6.22 10.14
CA ARG A 218 -12.18 7.08 8.97
C ARG A 218 -11.98 6.34 7.65
N LEU A 219 -13.01 6.31 6.82
CA LEU A 219 -12.96 5.84 5.43
C LEU A 219 -13.27 7.00 4.47
N THR A 220 -12.37 7.27 3.53
CA THR A 220 -12.55 8.29 2.49
C THR A 220 -12.23 7.70 1.13
N LEU A 221 -13.22 7.64 0.23
CA LEU A 221 -13.09 7.21 -1.16
C LEU A 221 -13.63 8.31 -2.07
N LEU A 222 -12.75 9.03 -2.79
CA LEU A 222 -13.18 10.14 -3.64
C LEU A 222 -12.69 9.98 -5.08
N ASN A 223 -13.55 10.34 -6.03
CA ASN A 223 -13.21 10.47 -7.45
C ASN A 223 -12.65 9.16 -8.06
N PHE A 224 -13.51 8.15 -8.12
CA PHE A 224 -13.26 6.87 -8.78
C PHE A 224 -14.17 6.71 -9.99
N LEU A 225 -13.59 6.44 -11.17
CA LEU A 225 -14.37 6.22 -12.39
C LEU A 225 -14.78 4.75 -12.56
N GLU A 226 -13.91 3.82 -12.15
CA GLU A 226 -14.10 2.38 -12.40
C GLU A 226 -14.45 1.55 -11.16
N LEU A 227 -14.48 2.13 -9.96
CA LEU A 227 -14.67 1.37 -8.72
C LEU A 227 -16.06 0.74 -8.66
N ARG A 228 -16.13 -0.60 -8.69
CA ARG A 228 -17.37 -1.37 -8.71
C ARG A 228 -17.65 -2.07 -7.38
N SER A 229 -16.62 -2.50 -6.66
CA SER A 229 -16.81 -3.26 -5.43
C SER A 229 -15.69 -3.03 -4.43
N PHE A 230 -15.94 -3.33 -3.16
CA PHE A 230 -14.85 -3.43 -2.19
C PHE A 230 -13.99 -4.68 -2.45
N TYR A 231 -14.66 -5.79 -2.72
CA TYR A 231 -14.08 -7.08 -3.05
C TYR A 231 -15.02 -7.78 -4.04
N PRO A 232 -14.53 -8.37 -5.14
CA PRO A 232 -15.38 -8.90 -6.21
C PRO A 232 -16.01 -10.27 -5.86
N GLY A 233 -15.53 -10.96 -4.81
CA GLY A 233 -16.11 -12.22 -4.33
C GLY A 233 -17.19 -12.04 -3.27
N LYS A 234 -17.84 -13.14 -2.85
CA LYS A 234 -18.80 -13.11 -1.75
C LYS A 234 -18.10 -12.75 -0.43
N HIS A 235 -18.56 -11.73 0.27
CA HIS A 235 -17.90 -11.22 1.47
C HIS A 235 -18.84 -10.58 2.49
N ILE A 236 -18.30 -10.36 3.69
CA ILE A 236 -18.91 -9.63 4.81
C ILE A 236 -17.92 -8.57 5.29
N LEU A 237 -18.38 -7.32 5.43
CA LEU A 237 -17.58 -6.18 5.91
C LEU A 237 -18.01 -5.74 7.32
N LYS A 238 -17.05 -5.69 8.25
CA LYS A 238 -17.28 -5.21 9.62
C LYS A 238 -16.38 -4.01 9.98
N TRP A 239 -17.02 -2.87 10.22
CA TRP A 239 -16.41 -1.61 10.64
C TRP A 239 -16.99 -1.14 12.00
N PRO A 240 -16.66 -1.78 13.13
CA PRO A 240 -17.32 -1.51 14.41
C PRO A 240 -17.10 -0.09 14.96
N LEU A 241 -16.00 0.59 14.61
CA LEU A 241 -15.65 1.92 15.12
C LEU A 241 -15.76 3.05 14.07
N LEU A 242 -16.30 2.73 12.88
CA LEU A 242 -16.37 3.70 11.78
C LEU A 242 -17.30 4.85 12.15
N ASN A 243 -16.74 6.06 12.21
CA ASN A 243 -17.45 7.27 12.59
C ASN A 243 -17.22 8.45 11.63
N HIS A 244 -16.48 8.23 10.55
CA HIS A 244 -16.34 9.19 9.47
C HIS A 244 -16.30 8.46 8.13
N LEU A 245 -17.34 8.64 7.34
CA LEU A 245 -17.48 8.07 6.01
C LEU A 245 -17.66 9.20 4.99
N LEU A 246 -16.76 9.25 4.02
CA LEU A 246 -16.87 10.16 2.88
C LEU A 246 -16.67 9.37 1.58
N ILE A 247 -17.74 9.24 0.80
CA ILE A 247 -17.71 8.61 -0.52
C ILE A 247 -18.34 9.58 -1.52
N THR A 248 -17.60 10.03 -2.52
CA THR A 248 -18.09 11.00 -3.51
C THR A 248 -17.49 10.71 -4.88
N SER A 249 -18.30 10.86 -5.93
CA SER A 249 -17.87 10.62 -7.32
C SER A 249 -17.32 9.20 -7.51
N CYS A 250 -18.13 8.20 -7.13
CA CYS A 250 -17.86 6.76 -7.23
C CYS A 250 -19.04 6.06 -7.91
N ASP A 251 -19.40 6.50 -9.11
CA ASP A 251 -20.74 6.26 -9.71
C ASP A 251 -21.04 4.77 -9.98
N LYS A 252 -20.00 3.96 -10.18
CA LYS A 252 -20.14 2.52 -10.43
C LYS A 252 -20.22 1.71 -9.13
N LEU A 253 -19.89 2.28 -7.97
CA LEU A 253 -19.88 1.57 -6.71
C LEU A 253 -21.29 1.49 -6.13
N LYS A 254 -21.81 0.28 -5.94
CA LYS A 254 -23.03 0.09 -5.17
C LYS A 254 -22.73 0.35 -3.70
N ILE A 255 -23.02 1.56 -3.22
CA ILE A 255 -22.73 1.93 -1.82
C ILE A 255 -23.73 1.24 -0.89
N PHE A 256 -25.01 1.22 -1.25
CA PHE A 256 -26.08 0.70 -0.40
C PHE A 256 -26.84 -0.45 -1.05
N GLY A 257 -27.26 -1.41 -0.22
CA GLY A 257 -28.18 -2.45 -0.65
C GLY A 257 -29.07 -2.94 0.48
N SER A 258 -30.21 -3.52 0.09
CA SER A 258 -31.15 -4.16 1.01
C SER A 258 -30.93 -5.67 1.00
N THR A 259 -30.97 -6.29 2.17
CA THR A 259 -30.96 -7.76 2.33
C THR A 259 -32.14 -8.43 1.62
N LYS A 260 -33.23 -7.71 1.36
CA LYS A 260 -34.45 -8.23 0.70
C LYS A 260 -34.36 -8.33 -0.83
N LEU A 261 -33.38 -7.69 -1.47
CA LEU A 261 -33.28 -7.62 -2.94
C LEU A 261 -32.21 -8.54 -3.54
N SER A 262 -31.23 -9.00 -2.75
CA SER A 262 -30.16 -9.87 -3.26
C SER A 262 -30.59 -11.31 -3.53
N GLU A 263 -31.77 -11.73 -3.07
CA GLU A 263 -32.30 -13.10 -3.29
C GLU A 263 -33.08 -13.23 -4.61
N GLN A 264 -33.43 -12.12 -5.28
CA GLN A 264 -34.26 -12.15 -6.50
C GLN A 264 -33.44 -12.05 -7.80
N GLU A 265 -32.19 -11.61 -7.76
CA GLU A 265 -31.33 -11.45 -8.96
C GLU A 265 -30.60 -12.74 -9.38
N THR A 266 -30.70 -13.84 -8.63
CA THR A 266 -30.04 -15.12 -8.99
C THR A 266 -30.86 -16.02 -9.94
N ASN A 267 -32.09 -15.63 -10.30
CA ASN A 267 -32.98 -16.44 -11.12
C ASN A 267 -33.23 -15.80 -12.49
N GLY A 268 -32.20 -15.71 -13.33
CA GLY A 268 -32.38 -15.20 -14.69
C GLY A 268 -31.14 -15.30 -15.59
N LEU A 269 -30.99 -16.45 -16.26
CA LEU A 269 -30.36 -16.66 -17.58
C LEU A 269 -28.85 -16.34 -17.77
N GLY A 270 -28.06 -17.42 -17.86
CA GLY A 270 -27.15 -17.65 -18.99
C GLY A 270 -25.75 -17.03 -18.97
N HIS A 271 -24.74 -17.86 -18.68
CA HIS A 271 -23.33 -17.78 -19.12
C HIS A 271 -22.78 -16.37 -19.41
N HIS A 272 -22.33 -15.68 -18.37
CA HIS A 272 -21.05 -14.94 -18.22
C HIS A 272 -20.89 -14.80 -16.69
N ALA A 273 -19.68 -14.87 -16.14
CA ALA A 273 -19.44 -14.78 -14.71
C ALA A 273 -19.99 -13.46 -14.15
N ASN A 274 -21.21 -13.47 -13.62
CA ASN A 274 -21.83 -12.31 -12.99
C ASN A 274 -21.07 -12.05 -11.68
N LEU A 275 -20.12 -11.11 -11.74
CA LEU A 275 -19.53 -10.47 -10.57
C LEU A 275 -20.67 -10.04 -9.65
N ILE A 276 -20.78 -10.69 -8.49
CA ILE A 276 -21.77 -10.32 -7.48
C ILE A 276 -21.37 -8.95 -6.96
N GLN A 277 -21.99 -7.89 -7.46
CA GLN A 277 -21.74 -6.54 -6.98
C GLN A 277 -22.45 -6.34 -5.63
N GLN A 278 -21.80 -6.78 -4.55
CA GLN A 278 -22.32 -6.59 -3.20
C GLN A 278 -22.19 -5.12 -2.78
N PRO A 279 -23.21 -4.59 -2.07
CA PRO A 279 -23.15 -3.23 -1.57
C PRO A 279 -22.06 -3.08 -0.50
N LEU A 280 -21.45 -1.89 -0.44
CA LEU A 280 -20.47 -1.58 0.62
C LEU A 280 -21.10 -1.60 2.03
N PHE A 281 -22.34 -1.11 2.13
CA PHE A 281 -23.14 -1.09 3.36
C PHE A 281 -24.55 -1.65 3.13
N PHE A 282 -25.01 -2.50 4.05
CA PHE A 282 -26.43 -2.79 4.17
C PHE A 282 -27.13 -1.66 4.95
N ILE A 283 -28.38 -1.36 4.59
CA ILE A 283 -29.16 -0.22 5.12
C ILE A 283 -29.17 -0.15 6.65
N GLU A 284 -29.26 -1.29 7.33
CA GLU A 284 -29.28 -1.36 8.82
C GLU A 284 -28.05 -0.69 9.44
N LYS A 285 -26.87 -0.95 8.86
CA LYS A 285 -25.60 -0.38 9.31
C LYS A 285 -25.41 1.08 8.89
N PHE A 286 -26.05 1.49 7.80
CA PHE A 286 -26.06 2.88 7.38
C PHE A 286 -26.83 3.78 8.33
N LEU A 287 -27.97 3.30 8.86
CA LEU A 287 -28.73 4.02 9.88
C LEU A 287 -27.92 4.23 11.15
N GLU A 288 -27.12 3.24 11.58
CA GLU A 288 -26.18 3.39 12.70
C GLU A 288 -25.13 4.49 12.42
N LEU A 289 -24.57 4.55 11.22
CA LEU A 289 -23.61 5.60 10.85
C LEU A 289 -24.26 6.99 10.81
N LEU A 290 -25.51 7.11 10.35
CA LEU A 290 -26.26 8.37 10.34
C LEU A 290 -26.52 8.87 11.76
N THR A 291 -26.95 7.99 12.67
CA THR A 291 -27.24 8.36 14.06
C THR A 291 -25.98 8.77 14.82
N MET A 292 -24.81 8.24 14.45
CA MET A 292 -23.52 8.65 15.00
C MET A 292 -22.97 9.96 14.42
N GLY A 293 -23.67 10.61 13.48
CA GLY A 293 -23.19 11.82 12.80
C GLY A 293 -21.97 11.58 11.91
N ALA A 294 -21.76 10.32 11.49
CA ALA A 294 -20.55 9.89 10.80
C ALA A 294 -20.51 10.21 9.30
N ILE A 295 -21.64 10.68 8.77
CA ILE A 295 -21.86 10.87 7.34
C ILE A 295 -21.99 12.37 7.11
N ASN A 296 -20.96 12.95 6.51
CA ASN A 296 -20.90 14.40 6.36
C ASN A 296 -21.41 14.91 5.02
N ASN A 297 -21.61 14.08 3.98
CA ASN A 297 -22.30 14.45 2.73
C ASN A 297 -22.59 13.22 1.86
N PHE A 298 -23.85 13.03 1.44
CA PHE A 298 -24.22 12.30 0.22
C PHE A 298 -24.89 13.31 -0.70
N ILE A 299 -24.22 13.66 -1.80
CA ILE A 299 -24.81 14.33 -2.96
C ILE A 299 -24.32 13.56 -4.18
#